data_AF-A0A521A4Q6-F1
#
_entry.id   AF-A0A521A4Q6-F1
#
_cell.length_a   1.000
_cell.length_b   1.000
_cell.length_c   1.000
_cell.angle_alpha   90.00
_cell.angle_beta   90.00
_cell.angle_gamma   90.00
#
_symmetry.space_group_name_H-M   'P 1'
#
loop_
_entity.id
_entity.type
_entity.pdbx_description
1 polymer ?
#
loop_
_entity_poly.entity_id
_entity_poly.type
_entity_poly.pdbx_seq_one_letter_code
_entity_poly.pdbx_strand_id
1 'polypeptide(L)'
;NADEAIDGTDPFDECSYNVASITVAITSMADCDGDGALDVDEVGSGTDPFDACDYNVSDITVTNTAGLDCDGDGVLDATELSDGTDPQYACSYLPSSITEPVTNTEDCTALIEVTKIADLFGGNEEGDTIDYTIYVENIGNVTITDISLIDTFMDINGNPLTLTSGPTFSGADMGSPEGTLVVGEIATYTATFVITQEAIIQGGVSNQVLAMGVAPNFDIIDDTSDDGDDFDGNSDDDSTITNLGCMMVFNEFSPNGDGVNDTLVINCIQNYPNNKLQIYNRWGNLVYTANGYQNDWDGTSNARAVMNQPDDLPIGTYYYILDFGDGSKPRTGWIYINR
;
A
#
# COMPACT_ATOMS: atom_id res chain seq x y z
N ASN A 1 37.40 -20.96 44.84
CA ASN A 1 38.37 -21.97 45.36
C ASN A 1 37.89 -22.77 46.56
N ALA A 2 37.29 -22.19 47.62
CA ALA A 2 36.79 -23.01 48.73
C ALA A 2 35.52 -23.78 48.36
N ASP A 3 34.62 -23.15 47.60
CA ASP A 3 33.37 -23.74 47.12
C ASP A 3 33.61 -24.80 46.03
N GLU A 4 34.53 -24.55 45.08
CA GLU A 4 34.95 -25.54 44.06
C GLU A 4 35.46 -26.87 44.67
N ALA A 5 36.18 -26.80 45.80
CA ALA A 5 36.64 -28.00 46.50
C ALA A 5 35.50 -28.78 47.20
N ILE A 6 34.40 -28.11 47.54
CA ILE A 6 33.19 -28.72 48.09
C ILE A 6 32.37 -29.36 46.98
N ASP A 7 32.28 -28.67 45.84
CA ASP A 7 31.50 -29.10 44.68
C ASP A 7 32.21 -30.16 43.82
N GLY A 8 33.52 -30.34 44.03
CA GLY A 8 34.34 -31.31 43.32
C GLY A 8 34.76 -30.84 41.93
N THR A 9 34.78 -29.54 41.69
CA THR A 9 35.24 -28.91 40.44
C THR A 9 36.72 -28.52 40.53
N ASP A 10 37.39 -28.31 39.39
CA ASP A 10 38.83 -28.02 39.33
C ASP A 10 39.12 -26.52 39.46
N PRO A 11 39.70 -26.05 40.59
CA PRO A 11 39.98 -24.63 40.82
C PRO A 11 41.09 -24.03 39.94
N PHE A 12 41.68 -24.80 39.02
CA PHE A 12 42.64 -24.33 38.02
C PHE A 12 42.09 -24.31 36.60
N ASP A 13 40.86 -24.76 36.41
CA ASP A 13 40.15 -24.76 35.13
C ASP A 13 38.99 -23.79 35.25
N GLU A 14 39.04 -22.70 34.48
CA GLU A 14 38.00 -21.66 34.52
C GLU A 14 36.64 -22.13 34.03
N CYS A 15 36.58 -23.27 33.33
CA CYS A 15 35.35 -23.94 32.92
C CYS A 15 34.96 -25.11 33.84
N SER A 16 35.59 -25.23 35.00
CA SER A 16 35.24 -26.26 35.98
C SER A 16 34.65 -25.62 37.23
N TYR A 17 33.36 -25.29 37.15
CA TYR A 17 32.59 -24.76 38.28
C TYR A 17 31.12 -25.19 38.24
N ASN A 18 30.39 -24.93 39.32
CA ASN A 18 28.95 -25.18 39.40
C ASN A 18 28.22 -23.83 39.46
N VAL A 19 27.39 -23.56 38.45
CA VAL A 19 26.63 -22.31 38.32
C VAL A 19 25.79 -22.00 39.58
N ALA A 20 25.19 -23.02 40.19
CA ALA A 20 24.37 -22.86 41.40
C ALA A 20 25.16 -22.47 42.67
N SER A 21 26.48 -22.66 42.65
CA SER A 21 27.37 -22.33 43.77
C SER A 21 28.03 -20.95 43.64
N ILE A 22 27.74 -20.23 42.56
CA ILE A 22 28.28 -18.88 42.34
C ILE A 22 27.66 -17.92 43.35
N THR A 23 28.48 -17.43 44.28
CA THR A 23 28.06 -16.47 45.33
C THR A 23 28.82 -15.14 45.27
N VAL A 24 29.76 -15.03 44.32
CA VAL A 24 30.62 -13.87 44.10
C VAL A 24 30.55 -13.51 42.61
N ALA A 25 30.80 -12.24 42.28
CA ALA A 25 30.85 -11.79 40.89
C ALA A 25 31.89 -12.59 40.09
N ILE A 26 31.46 -13.08 38.92
CA ILE A 26 32.30 -13.74 37.93
C ILE A 26 33.20 -12.68 37.30
N THR A 27 34.49 -13.00 37.17
CA THR A 27 35.47 -12.12 36.51
C THR A 27 36.23 -12.82 35.40
N SER A 28 35.95 -14.10 35.15
CA SER A 28 36.46 -14.82 33.99
C SER A 28 35.87 -14.20 32.72
N MET A 29 36.63 -14.26 31.64
CA MET A 29 36.16 -13.97 30.28
C MET A 29 36.23 -15.26 29.46
N ALA A 30 35.85 -16.37 30.12
CA ALA A 30 35.77 -17.67 29.49
C ALA A 30 34.44 -17.76 28.73
N ASP A 31 34.46 -18.60 27.69
CA ASP A 31 33.32 -19.07 26.91
C ASP A 31 33.51 -20.59 26.92
N CYS A 32 32.81 -21.25 27.84
CA CYS A 32 33.14 -22.61 28.23
C CYS A 32 32.51 -23.69 27.36
N ASP A 33 31.44 -23.38 26.65
CA ASP A 33 30.79 -24.27 25.69
C ASP A 33 31.03 -23.85 24.22
N GLY A 34 31.58 -22.65 24.00
CA GLY A 34 32.03 -22.17 22.72
C GLY A 34 30.94 -21.51 21.89
N ASP A 35 29.80 -21.10 22.45
CA ASP A 35 28.71 -20.48 21.68
C ASP A 35 28.96 -18.99 21.34
N GLY A 36 30.02 -18.40 21.91
CA GLY A 36 30.42 -17.03 21.69
C GLY A 36 29.89 -16.03 22.72
N ALA A 37 28.98 -16.44 23.60
CA ALA A 37 28.64 -15.74 24.83
C ALA A 37 29.70 -16.04 25.90
N LEU A 38 29.94 -15.07 26.79
CA LEU A 38 30.85 -15.31 27.91
C LEU A 38 30.04 -15.78 29.11
N ASP A 39 30.59 -16.70 29.89
CA ASP A 39 29.98 -17.24 31.12
C ASP A 39 29.44 -16.14 32.06
N VAL A 40 30.14 -15.01 32.13
CA VAL A 40 29.74 -13.87 32.97
C VAL A 40 28.47 -13.17 32.48
N ASP A 41 28.31 -13.09 31.16
CA ASP A 41 27.17 -12.47 30.51
C ASP A 41 25.97 -13.42 30.59
N GLU A 42 26.17 -14.71 30.31
CA GLU A 42 25.15 -15.77 30.41
C GLU A 42 24.57 -15.93 31.82
N VAL A 43 25.41 -16.00 32.85
CA VAL A 43 24.93 -16.01 34.24
C VAL A 43 24.20 -14.71 34.58
N GLY A 44 24.60 -13.61 33.95
CA GLY A 44 23.95 -12.30 34.10
C GLY A 44 22.56 -12.23 33.47
N SER A 45 22.38 -12.89 32.31
CA SER A 45 21.14 -12.94 31.55
C SER A 45 20.26 -14.16 31.89
N GLY A 46 20.80 -15.14 32.62
CA GLY A 46 20.12 -16.31 33.14
C GLY A 46 20.13 -17.52 32.23
N THR A 47 21.08 -17.58 31.28
CA THR A 47 21.32 -18.73 30.40
C THR A 47 22.44 -19.64 30.98
N ASP A 48 22.70 -20.80 30.38
CA ASP A 48 23.59 -21.84 30.95
C ASP A 48 24.98 -21.88 30.27
N PRO A 49 26.07 -21.48 30.96
CA PRO A 49 27.45 -21.42 30.42
C PRO A 49 28.09 -22.73 29.94
N PHE A 50 27.31 -23.81 29.95
CA PHE A 50 27.74 -25.15 29.56
C PHE A 50 26.81 -25.79 28.53
N ASP A 51 25.79 -25.08 28.08
CA ASP A 51 24.87 -25.50 27.02
C ASP A 51 24.93 -24.50 25.87
N ALA A 52 25.71 -24.83 24.86
CA ALA A 52 25.98 -23.95 23.71
C ALA A 52 24.74 -23.62 22.84
N CYS A 53 23.54 -24.07 23.21
CA CYS A 53 22.27 -23.67 22.62
C CYS A 53 21.37 -22.87 23.59
N ASP A 54 21.81 -22.59 24.82
CA ASP A 54 21.14 -21.76 25.81
C ASP A 54 21.95 -20.47 26.00
N TYR A 55 21.76 -19.51 25.09
CA TYR A 55 22.36 -18.18 25.15
C TYR A 55 21.40 -17.12 24.60
N ASN A 56 21.70 -15.83 24.78
CA ASN A 56 21.04 -14.79 23.99
C ASN A 56 21.97 -14.31 22.89
N VAL A 57 21.47 -14.18 21.67
CA VAL A 57 22.26 -13.65 20.52
C VAL A 57 22.88 -12.28 20.83
N SER A 58 22.26 -11.48 21.69
CA SER A 58 22.80 -10.18 22.15
C SER A 58 24.03 -10.28 23.04
N ASP A 59 24.28 -11.43 23.65
CA ASP A 59 25.34 -11.67 24.62
C ASP A 59 26.62 -12.22 23.95
N ILE A 60 26.53 -12.57 22.66
CA ILE A 60 27.69 -13.00 21.87
C ILE A 60 28.68 -11.85 21.72
N THR A 61 29.88 -12.02 22.28
CA THR A 61 30.98 -11.04 22.19
C THR A 61 32.28 -11.65 21.67
N VAL A 62 32.36 -12.98 21.61
CA VAL A 62 33.48 -13.72 21.02
C VAL A 62 33.01 -14.60 19.86
N THR A 63 33.93 -15.34 19.23
CA THR A 63 33.60 -16.15 18.05
C THR A 63 32.96 -17.45 18.49
N ASN A 64 31.77 -17.76 17.98
CA ASN A 64 31.14 -19.07 18.14
C ASN A 64 32.02 -20.18 17.49
N THR A 65 32.40 -21.17 18.30
CA THR A 65 33.20 -22.34 17.94
C THR A 65 32.52 -23.67 18.28
N ALA A 66 31.30 -23.66 18.83
CA ALA A 66 30.54 -24.84 19.22
C ALA A 66 30.23 -25.75 18.01
N GLY A 67 30.02 -25.15 16.83
CA GLY A 67 29.76 -25.90 15.58
C GLY A 67 28.46 -26.69 15.65
N LEU A 68 27.44 -26.12 16.30
CA LEU A 68 26.10 -26.65 16.44
C LEU A 68 25.14 -25.95 15.47
N ASP A 69 23.97 -26.58 15.33
CA ASP A 69 22.76 -26.11 14.66
C ASP A 69 21.67 -26.21 15.73
N CYS A 70 21.46 -25.12 16.46
CA CYS A 70 20.68 -25.14 17.70
C CYS A 70 19.17 -25.14 17.47
N ASP A 71 18.69 -24.50 16.39
CA ASP A 71 17.27 -24.47 16.03
C ASP A 71 16.85 -25.59 15.07
N GLY A 72 17.81 -26.29 14.47
CA GLY A 72 17.65 -27.48 13.66
C GLY A 72 17.28 -27.20 12.20
N ASP A 73 17.46 -25.99 11.68
CA ASP A 73 17.11 -25.65 10.31
C ASP A 73 18.14 -26.10 9.24
N GLY A 74 19.26 -26.65 9.68
CA GLY A 74 20.34 -27.16 8.84
C GLY A 74 21.44 -26.16 8.51
N VAL A 75 21.39 -24.95 9.07
CA VAL A 75 22.49 -23.98 9.10
C VAL A 75 23.17 -24.03 10.48
N LEU A 76 24.48 -23.82 10.51
CA LEU A 76 25.21 -23.77 11.79
C LEU A 76 25.11 -22.35 12.37
N ASP A 77 25.00 -22.24 13.69
CA ASP A 77 24.88 -20.95 14.41
C ASP A 77 25.96 -19.94 13.99
N ALA A 78 27.21 -20.38 13.89
CA ALA A 78 28.33 -19.52 13.47
C ALA A 78 28.18 -18.99 12.03
N THR A 79 27.49 -19.72 11.17
CA THR A 79 27.18 -19.30 9.79
C THR A 79 26.04 -18.31 9.79
N GLU A 80 25.00 -18.55 10.57
CA GLU A 80 23.85 -17.65 10.71
C GLU A 80 24.24 -16.28 11.27
N LEU A 81 25.09 -16.25 12.30
CA LEU A 81 25.66 -15.01 12.83
C LEU A 81 26.43 -14.22 11.75
N SER A 82 27.07 -14.91 10.81
CA SER A 82 27.76 -14.28 9.68
C SER A 82 26.78 -13.80 8.60
N ASP A 83 25.68 -14.51 8.43
CA ASP A 83 24.64 -14.22 7.43
C ASP A 83 23.63 -13.18 7.94
N GLY A 84 23.62 -12.92 9.25
CA GLY A 84 22.71 -12.00 9.92
C GLY A 84 21.34 -12.61 10.19
N THR A 85 21.25 -13.93 10.28
CA THR A 85 20.06 -14.65 10.75
C THR A 85 20.16 -15.01 12.22
N ASP A 86 19.06 -15.51 12.79
CA ASP A 86 18.92 -15.83 14.22
C ASP A 86 19.09 -17.34 14.47
N PRO A 87 20.21 -17.77 15.09
CA PRO A 87 20.51 -19.19 15.34
C PRO A 87 19.55 -19.96 16.24
N GLN A 88 18.61 -19.26 16.86
CA GLN A 88 17.62 -19.84 17.75
C GLN A 88 16.23 -19.86 17.14
N TYR A 89 16.09 -19.47 15.87
CA TYR A 89 14.81 -19.35 15.21
C TYR A 89 14.83 -19.96 13.81
N ALA A 90 14.32 -21.20 13.72
CA ALA A 90 14.38 -22.05 12.52
C ALA A 90 13.69 -21.52 11.25
N CYS A 91 13.03 -20.35 11.33
CA CYS A 91 12.51 -19.65 10.15
C CYS A 91 13.44 -18.54 9.65
N SER A 92 14.52 -18.24 10.37
CA SER A 92 15.51 -17.23 10.05
C SER A 92 16.79 -17.92 9.58
N TYR A 93 16.91 -18.14 8.27
CA TYR A 93 18.13 -18.67 7.69
C TYR A 93 18.28 -18.25 6.23
N LEU A 94 19.50 -18.33 5.70
CA LEU A 94 19.72 -18.28 4.26
C LEU A 94 19.59 -19.68 3.66
N PRO A 95 18.63 -19.94 2.74
CA PRO A 95 18.48 -21.26 2.12
C PRO A 95 19.74 -21.75 1.39
N SER A 96 20.61 -20.85 0.94
CA SER A 96 21.89 -21.18 0.31
C SER A 96 22.97 -21.66 1.29
N SER A 97 22.79 -21.44 2.58
CA SER A 97 23.77 -21.71 3.65
C SER A 97 23.53 -23.06 4.35
N ILE A 98 22.45 -23.77 4.00
CA ILE A 98 22.17 -25.12 4.52
C ILE A 98 23.31 -26.08 4.17
N THR A 99 23.92 -26.67 5.20
CA THR A 99 25.01 -27.64 5.07
C THR A 99 24.80 -28.91 5.89
N GLU A 100 23.97 -28.83 6.92
CA GLU A 100 23.62 -29.94 7.82
C GLU A 100 22.21 -30.49 7.50
N PRO A 101 21.86 -31.69 8.02
CA PRO A 101 20.51 -32.22 7.85
C PRO A 101 19.51 -31.44 8.70
N VAL A 102 18.50 -30.85 8.06
CA VAL A 102 17.35 -30.22 8.72
C VAL A 102 16.67 -31.20 9.69
N THR A 103 16.58 -30.82 10.96
CA THR A 103 15.92 -31.59 12.03
C THR A 103 14.64 -30.94 12.57
N ASN A 104 14.50 -29.63 12.39
CA ASN A 104 13.30 -28.87 12.67
C ASN A 104 12.58 -28.55 11.36
N THR A 105 11.28 -28.87 11.29
CA THR A 105 10.46 -28.66 10.09
C THR A 105 9.30 -27.73 10.40
N GLU A 106 9.57 -26.67 11.15
CA GLU A 106 8.61 -25.62 11.43
C GLU A 106 8.02 -25.05 10.13
N ASP A 107 6.74 -24.71 10.16
CA ASP A 107 6.09 -24.08 9.03
C ASP A 107 6.37 -22.58 9.09
N CYS A 108 7.13 -22.07 8.12
CA CYS A 108 7.55 -20.67 8.05
C CYS A 108 6.89 -20.03 6.82
N THR A 109 5.63 -19.64 6.97
CA THR A 109 4.83 -19.03 5.91
C THR A 109 4.81 -17.52 6.09
N ALA A 110 5.47 -16.80 5.17
CA ALA A 110 5.37 -15.35 5.05
C ALA A 110 4.34 -14.99 3.97
N LEU A 111 3.28 -14.28 4.36
CA LEU A 111 2.21 -13.83 3.47
C LEU A 111 1.68 -12.49 3.98
N ILE A 112 1.39 -11.58 3.06
CA ILE A 112 0.69 -10.33 3.34
C ILE A 112 -0.59 -10.27 2.52
N GLU A 113 -1.56 -9.54 3.04
CA GLU A 113 -2.79 -9.15 2.36
C GLU A 113 -2.87 -7.63 2.34
N VAL A 114 -3.22 -7.05 1.20
CA VAL A 114 -3.27 -5.60 1.01
C VAL A 114 -4.67 -5.21 0.55
N THR A 115 -5.30 -4.32 1.30
CA THR A 115 -6.58 -3.72 0.91
C THR A 115 -6.46 -2.22 0.79
N LYS A 116 -7.00 -1.66 -0.29
CA LYS A 116 -7.02 -0.22 -0.51
C LYS A 116 -8.44 0.28 -0.76
N ILE A 117 -8.90 1.13 0.14
CA ILE A 117 -10.23 1.75 0.03
C ILE A 117 -10.10 3.24 -0.24
N ALA A 118 -11.16 3.81 -0.84
CA ALA A 118 -11.25 5.23 -1.16
C ALA A 118 -12.46 5.88 -0.50
N ASP A 119 -12.23 7.02 0.15
CA ASP A 119 -13.25 7.90 0.70
C ASP A 119 -13.27 9.21 -0.09
N LEU A 120 -14.39 9.49 -0.73
CA LEU A 120 -14.61 10.73 -1.47
C LEU A 120 -15.20 11.80 -0.55
N PHE A 121 -14.53 12.96 -0.48
CA PHE A 121 -14.99 14.13 0.26
C PHE A 121 -15.35 15.27 -0.69
N GLY A 122 -16.65 15.48 -0.90
CA GLY A 122 -17.16 16.58 -1.71
C GLY A 122 -18.31 16.19 -2.63
N GLY A 123 -18.48 16.96 -3.71
CA GLY A 123 -19.51 16.81 -4.74
C GLY A 123 -19.03 16.19 -6.05
N ASN A 124 -17.76 15.73 -6.12
CA ASN A 124 -17.04 15.35 -7.35
C ASN A 124 -16.67 16.57 -8.22
N GLU A 125 -16.27 17.67 -7.58
CA GLU A 125 -15.88 18.91 -8.23
C GLU A 125 -14.36 19.11 -8.16
N GLU A 126 -13.82 19.98 -9.03
CA GLU A 126 -12.39 20.32 -8.99
C GLU A 126 -12.02 20.91 -7.62
N GLY A 127 -10.99 20.37 -6.99
CA GLY A 127 -10.53 20.78 -5.65
C GLY A 127 -11.10 19.96 -4.49
N ASP A 128 -12.10 19.10 -4.72
CA ASP A 128 -12.52 18.08 -3.76
C ASP A 128 -11.41 17.02 -3.57
N THR A 129 -11.50 16.18 -2.55
CA THR A 129 -10.47 15.18 -2.25
C THR A 129 -10.98 13.75 -2.26
N ILE A 130 -10.12 12.85 -2.71
CA ILE A 130 -10.23 11.41 -2.49
C ILE A 130 -9.12 11.04 -1.52
N ASP A 131 -9.49 10.56 -0.34
CA ASP A 131 -8.53 10.00 0.62
C ASP A 131 -8.55 8.48 0.48
N TYR A 132 -7.35 7.90 0.38
CA TYR A 132 -7.14 6.47 0.32
C TYR A 132 -6.62 5.99 1.66
N THR A 133 -7.18 4.88 2.14
CA THR A 133 -6.65 4.13 3.27
C THR A 133 -6.17 2.78 2.74
N ILE A 134 -4.92 2.45 3.01
CA ILE A 134 -4.27 1.20 2.62
C ILE A 134 -4.00 0.40 3.91
N TYR A 135 -4.47 -0.83 3.95
CA TYR A 135 -4.21 -1.79 5.01
C TYR A 135 -3.23 -2.84 4.48
N VAL A 136 -2.18 -3.13 5.23
CA VAL A 136 -1.25 -4.24 4.97
C VAL A 136 -1.31 -5.15 6.18
N GLU A 137 -1.87 -6.34 6.02
CA GLU A 137 -2.03 -7.34 7.08
C GLU A 137 -1.01 -8.47 6.90
N ASN A 138 -0.38 -8.91 8.00
CA ASN A 138 0.42 -10.13 8.00
C ASN A 138 -0.48 -11.32 8.33
N ILE A 139 -0.89 -12.04 7.28
CA ILE A 139 -1.69 -13.27 7.37
C ILE A 139 -0.83 -14.55 7.45
N GLY A 140 0.49 -14.39 7.43
CA GLY A 140 1.46 -15.46 7.65
C GLY A 140 1.64 -15.81 9.13
N ASN A 141 2.71 -16.53 9.43
CA ASN A 141 3.08 -16.94 10.79
C ASN A 141 4.50 -16.54 11.19
N VAL A 142 5.18 -15.72 10.38
CA VAL A 142 6.47 -15.12 10.69
C VAL A 142 6.39 -13.60 10.62
N THR A 143 7.22 -12.89 11.39
CA THR A 143 7.33 -11.43 11.29
C THR A 143 7.95 -11.04 9.96
N ILE A 144 7.40 -10.00 9.32
CA ILE A 144 7.87 -9.47 8.03
C ILE A 144 8.49 -8.10 8.27
N THR A 145 9.64 -7.85 7.64
CA THR A 145 10.37 -6.59 7.72
C THR A 145 10.49 -5.91 6.36
N ASP A 146 11.04 -4.69 6.34
CA ASP A 146 11.24 -3.88 5.14
C ASP A 146 9.98 -3.70 4.28
N ILE A 147 8.81 -3.57 4.94
CA ILE A 147 7.54 -3.28 4.25
C ILE A 147 7.68 -1.98 3.46
N SER A 148 7.44 -2.05 2.15
CA SER A 148 7.49 -0.90 1.23
C SER A 148 6.33 -0.95 0.25
N LEU A 149 5.84 0.23 -0.15
CA LEU A 149 4.69 0.37 -1.04
C LEU A 149 5.09 1.06 -2.35
N ILE A 150 4.63 0.50 -3.47
CA ILE A 150 4.68 1.13 -4.78
C ILE A 150 3.25 1.42 -5.22
N ASP A 151 2.89 2.69 -5.28
CA ASP A 151 1.56 3.15 -5.64
C ASP A 151 1.46 3.49 -7.13
N THR A 152 0.55 2.81 -7.83
CA THR A 152 0.24 3.04 -9.24
C THR A 152 -1.10 3.74 -9.36
N PHE A 153 -1.06 5.03 -9.67
CA PHE A 153 -2.25 5.87 -9.80
C PHE A 153 -2.49 6.32 -11.24
N MET A 154 -3.71 6.13 -11.74
CA MET A 154 -4.07 6.41 -13.14
C MET A 154 -5.44 7.08 -13.23
N ASP A 155 -5.73 7.69 -14.37
CA ASP A 155 -7.11 7.96 -14.76
C ASP A 155 -7.83 6.66 -15.16
N ILE A 156 -9.15 6.71 -15.31
CA ILE A 156 -9.95 5.52 -15.68
C ILE A 156 -9.62 4.94 -17.07
N ASN A 157 -8.87 5.68 -17.89
CA ASN A 157 -8.45 5.26 -19.23
C ASN A 157 -7.01 4.72 -19.25
N GLY A 158 -6.36 4.59 -18.09
CA GLY A 158 -5.01 4.03 -17.94
C GLY A 158 -3.87 5.03 -18.18
N ASN A 159 -4.15 6.34 -18.21
CA ASN A 159 -3.08 7.34 -18.26
C ASN A 159 -2.55 7.59 -16.84
N PRO A 160 -1.22 7.58 -16.62
CA PRO A 160 -0.66 7.83 -15.30
C PRO A 160 -1.03 9.22 -14.74
N LEU A 161 -1.40 9.24 -13.47
CA LEU A 161 -1.60 10.44 -12.66
C LEU A 161 -0.61 10.44 -11.49
N THR A 162 -0.60 11.52 -10.71
CA THR A 162 0.19 11.60 -9.48
C THR A 162 -0.72 11.95 -8.32
N LEU A 163 -0.61 11.17 -7.24
CA LEU A 163 -1.29 11.47 -5.99
C LEU A 163 -0.82 12.83 -5.44
N THR A 164 -1.69 13.52 -4.72
CA THR A 164 -1.33 14.79 -4.09
C THR A 164 -0.39 14.57 -2.90
N SER A 165 -0.57 13.49 -2.15
CA SER A 165 0.34 13.07 -1.08
C SER A 165 0.22 11.57 -0.79
N GLY A 166 1.27 11.02 -0.18
CA GLY A 166 1.33 9.62 0.23
C GLY A 166 1.74 8.66 -0.90
N PRO A 167 1.71 7.33 -0.63
CA PRO A 167 1.37 6.71 0.66
C PRO A 167 2.29 7.13 1.81
N THR A 168 1.71 7.34 3.00
CA THR A 168 2.44 7.69 4.22
C THR A 168 1.98 6.78 5.35
N PHE A 169 2.90 6.20 6.12
CA PHE A 169 2.56 5.38 7.29
C PHE A 169 1.79 6.18 8.34
N SER A 170 0.64 5.65 8.76
CA SER A 170 -0.24 6.24 9.76
C SER A 170 -0.20 5.52 11.11
N GLY A 171 0.34 4.30 11.15
CA GLY A 171 0.45 3.48 12.36
C GLY A 171 0.14 2.01 12.09
N ALA A 172 0.35 1.17 13.09
CA ALA A 172 -0.01 -0.24 13.08
C ALA A 172 -0.85 -0.56 14.34
N ASP A 173 -1.77 -1.51 14.24
CA ASP A 173 -2.73 -1.82 15.31
C ASP A 173 -2.12 -2.57 16.50
N MET A 174 -0.98 -3.24 16.32
CA MET A 174 -0.17 -3.84 17.39
C MET A 174 1.06 -3.00 17.78
N GLY A 175 1.26 -1.84 17.14
CA GLY A 175 2.21 -0.80 17.55
C GLY A 175 3.63 -0.98 17.02
N SER A 176 3.87 -1.84 16.03
CA SER A 176 5.16 -1.92 15.35
C SER A 176 5.54 -0.60 14.66
N PRO A 177 6.85 -0.30 14.56
CA PRO A 177 7.32 0.82 13.76
C PRO A 177 7.09 0.59 12.26
N GLU A 178 7.13 1.66 11.47
CA GLU A 178 7.06 1.58 10.00
C GLU A 178 8.10 0.57 9.45
N GLY A 179 7.67 -0.30 8.55
CA GLY A 179 8.52 -1.31 7.92
C GLY A 179 8.55 -2.65 8.65
N THR A 180 8.02 -2.76 9.88
CA THR A 180 7.89 -4.04 10.61
C THR A 180 6.43 -4.42 10.74
N LEU A 181 6.11 -5.70 10.49
CA LEU A 181 4.76 -6.23 10.55
C LEU A 181 4.77 -7.59 11.25
N VAL A 182 4.37 -7.61 12.52
CA VAL A 182 4.31 -8.86 13.29
C VAL A 182 3.09 -9.69 12.90
N VAL A 183 3.07 -10.96 13.28
CA VAL A 183 2.01 -11.91 12.92
C VAL A 183 0.63 -11.40 13.35
N GLY A 184 -0.31 -11.31 12.40
CA GLY A 184 -1.67 -10.82 12.62
C GLY A 184 -1.81 -9.32 12.83
N GLU A 185 -0.74 -8.54 12.66
CA GLU A 185 -0.78 -7.07 12.72
C GLU A 185 -1.26 -6.48 11.38
N ILE A 186 -1.93 -5.34 11.48
CA ILE A 186 -2.34 -4.51 10.34
C ILE A 186 -1.62 -3.17 10.41
N ALA A 187 -0.77 -2.89 9.42
CA ALA A 187 -0.20 -1.57 9.18
C ALA A 187 -1.12 -0.73 8.29
N THR A 188 -1.34 0.53 8.66
CA THR A 188 -2.21 1.47 7.93
C THR A 188 -1.38 2.57 7.28
N TYR A 189 -1.62 2.82 6.01
CA TYR A 189 -1.04 3.93 5.25
C TYR A 189 -2.15 4.80 4.66
N THR A 190 -1.87 6.10 4.48
CA THR A 190 -2.81 7.05 3.90
C THR A 190 -2.23 7.74 2.68
N ALA A 191 -3.05 7.97 1.66
CA ALA A 191 -2.72 8.82 0.52
C ALA A 191 -3.91 9.72 0.17
N THR A 192 -3.67 10.82 -0.52
CA THR A 192 -4.72 11.77 -0.90
C THR A 192 -4.53 12.20 -2.35
N PHE A 193 -5.64 12.38 -3.05
CA PHE A 193 -5.70 13.03 -4.35
C PHE A 193 -6.68 14.20 -4.32
N VAL A 194 -6.21 15.39 -4.67
CA VAL A 194 -7.07 16.54 -4.98
C VAL A 194 -7.58 16.37 -6.41
N ILE A 195 -8.89 16.33 -6.57
CA ILE A 195 -9.56 16.10 -7.85
C ILE A 195 -9.24 17.24 -8.82
N THR A 196 -8.73 16.88 -10.00
CA THR A 196 -8.46 17.82 -11.09
C THR A 196 -9.57 17.78 -12.13
N GLN A 197 -9.69 18.85 -12.91
CA GLN A 197 -10.65 18.91 -14.02
C GLN A 197 -10.41 17.80 -15.04
N GLU A 198 -9.16 17.39 -15.28
CA GLU A 198 -8.84 16.28 -16.17
C GLU A 198 -9.40 14.95 -15.66
N ALA A 199 -9.21 14.64 -14.37
CA ALA A 199 -9.75 13.41 -13.76
C ALA A 199 -11.28 13.34 -13.88
N ILE A 200 -11.95 14.48 -13.69
CA ILE A 200 -13.40 14.63 -13.88
C ILE A 200 -13.80 14.38 -15.34
N ILE A 201 -13.08 14.97 -16.30
CA ILE A 201 -13.36 14.82 -17.75
C ILE A 201 -13.20 13.35 -18.19
N GLN A 202 -12.21 12.65 -17.64
CA GLN A 202 -12.00 11.22 -17.92
C GLN A 202 -13.05 10.32 -17.25
N GLY A 203 -13.70 10.82 -16.18
CA GLY A 203 -14.82 10.16 -15.52
C GLY A 203 -14.49 9.52 -14.19
N GLY A 204 -13.22 9.53 -13.78
CA GLY A 204 -12.76 8.88 -12.57
C GLY A 204 -11.27 8.58 -12.59
N VAL A 205 -10.83 7.93 -11.51
CA VAL A 205 -9.45 7.52 -11.28
C VAL A 205 -9.40 6.07 -10.82
N SER A 206 -8.25 5.44 -11.03
CA SER A 206 -7.93 4.07 -10.63
C SER A 206 -6.67 4.10 -9.79
N ASN A 207 -6.68 3.37 -8.67
CA ASN A 207 -5.55 3.33 -7.76
C ASN A 207 -5.24 1.90 -7.33
N GLN A 208 -3.96 1.50 -7.38
CA GLN A 208 -3.53 0.16 -6.96
C GLN A 208 -2.14 0.23 -6.31
N VAL A 209 -1.92 -0.54 -5.26
CA VAL A 209 -0.66 -0.58 -4.52
C VAL A 209 -0.07 -1.98 -4.61
N LEU A 210 1.23 -2.06 -4.88
CA LEU A 210 2.02 -3.26 -4.64
C LEU A 210 2.73 -3.06 -3.30
N ALA A 211 2.46 -3.92 -2.32
CA ALA A 211 3.25 -4.02 -1.12
C ALA A 211 4.33 -5.09 -1.30
N MET A 212 5.53 -4.81 -0.78
CA MET A 212 6.63 -5.77 -0.74
C MET A 212 7.17 -5.85 0.68
N GLY A 213 7.61 -7.03 1.09
CA GLY A 213 8.25 -7.28 2.38
C GLY A 213 9.35 -8.33 2.28
N VAL A 214 10.08 -8.50 3.38
CA VAL A 214 11.16 -9.47 3.52
C VAL A 214 10.85 -10.39 4.70
N ALA A 215 10.82 -11.69 4.43
CA ALA A 215 10.67 -12.73 5.45
C ALA A 215 11.99 -12.97 6.21
N PRO A 216 11.98 -13.64 7.39
CA PRO A 216 13.20 -13.87 8.18
C PRO A 216 14.25 -14.72 7.47
N ASN A 217 13.86 -15.50 6.46
CA ASN A 217 14.75 -16.27 5.60
C ASN A 217 15.25 -15.48 4.36
N PHE A 218 15.03 -14.16 4.34
CA PHE A 218 15.32 -13.23 3.25
C PHE A 218 14.52 -13.44 1.95
N ASP A 219 13.49 -14.29 1.95
CA ASP A 219 12.57 -14.34 0.82
C ASP A 219 11.81 -13.02 0.70
N ILE A 220 11.66 -12.55 -0.54
CA ILE A 220 10.84 -11.40 -0.86
C ILE A 220 9.42 -11.88 -1.07
N ILE A 221 8.49 -11.26 -0.35
CA ILE A 221 7.06 -11.46 -0.53
C ILE A 221 6.44 -10.18 -1.07
N ASP A 222 5.37 -10.33 -1.83
CA ASP A 222 4.62 -9.22 -2.38
C ASP A 222 3.13 -9.55 -2.44
N ASP A 223 2.32 -8.50 -2.44
CA ASP A 223 0.88 -8.59 -2.65
C ASP A 223 0.35 -7.30 -3.28
N THR A 224 -0.65 -7.45 -4.14
CA THR A 224 -1.25 -6.33 -4.88
C THR A 224 -2.61 -6.01 -4.29
N SER A 225 -2.83 -4.75 -3.95
CA SER A 225 -4.05 -4.34 -3.27
C SER A 225 -5.31 -4.69 -4.04
N ASP A 226 -6.34 -5.12 -3.30
CA ASP A 226 -7.74 -5.12 -3.73
C ASP A 226 -8.48 -3.83 -3.30
N ASP A 227 -9.75 -3.70 -3.68
CA ASP A 227 -10.61 -2.57 -3.30
C ASP A 227 -11.48 -2.80 -2.04
N GLY A 228 -11.39 -3.99 -1.45
CA GLY A 228 -12.14 -4.43 -0.27
C GLY A 228 -13.62 -4.77 -0.50
N ASP A 229 -14.08 -4.90 -1.76
CA ASP A 229 -15.42 -5.38 -2.12
C ASP A 229 -15.41 -6.79 -2.74
N ASP A 230 -15.40 -7.83 -1.90
CA ASP A 230 -15.47 -9.25 -2.30
C ASP A 230 -16.71 -9.66 -3.15
N PHE A 231 -17.67 -8.75 -3.36
CA PHE A 231 -18.93 -9.04 -4.05
C PHE A 231 -19.00 -8.50 -5.49
N ASP A 232 -17.97 -7.78 -5.96
CA ASP A 232 -18.00 -7.10 -7.25
C ASP A 232 -17.68 -8.04 -8.45
N GLY A 233 -17.21 -9.25 -8.15
CA GLY A 233 -16.91 -10.30 -9.12
C GLY A 233 -15.43 -10.62 -9.26
N ASN A 234 -14.56 -9.88 -8.57
CA ASN A 234 -13.20 -10.24 -8.26
C ASN A 234 -13.02 -10.28 -6.74
N SER A 235 -12.09 -11.10 -6.26
CA SER A 235 -11.76 -11.19 -4.83
C SER A 235 -10.27 -10.99 -4.57
N ASP A 236 -9.48 -10.91 -5.64
CA ASP A 236 -8.02 -10.92 -5.56
C ASP A 236 -7.49 -9.80 -6.50
N ASP A 237 -6.74 -8.86 -5.97
CA ASP A 237 -5.90 -7.88 -6.71
C ASP A 237 -6.60 -6.96 -7.75
N ASP A 238 -7.74 -6.33 -7.42
CA ASP A 238 -8.30 -5.25 -8.26
C ASP A 238 -7.97 -3.83 -7.80
N SER A 239 -8.05 -2.91 -8.76
CA SER A 239 -7.78 -1.50 -8.48
C SER A 239 -8.98 -0.83 -7.84
N THR A 240 -8.74 -0.01 -6.81
CA THR A 240 -9.74 0.87 -6.23
C THR A 240 -10.21 1.92 -7.24
N ILE A 241 -11.42 1.77 -7.76
CA ILE A 241 -11.99 2.69 -8.76
C ILE A 241 -12.85 3.76 -8.08
N THR A 242 -12.47 5.03 -8.23
CA THR A 242 -13.33 6.16 -7.84
C THR A 242 -13.96 6.80 -9.07
N ASN A 243 -15.28 6.64 -9.20
CA ASN A 243 -16.07 7.25 -10.26
C ASN A 243 -16.43 8.71 -9.92
N LEU A 244 -15.91 9.66 -10.69
CA LEU A 244 -16.17 11.10 -10.53
C LEU A 244 -17.35 11.61 -11.39
N GLY A 245 -18.13 10.68 -11.94
CA GLY A 245 -19.35 10.98 -12.68
C GLY A 245 -19.10 11.30 -14.16
N CYS A 246 -19.12 10.26 -14.99
CA CYS A 246 -19.39 10.44 -16.42
C CYS A 246 -20.80 10.99 -16.66
N MET A 247 -20.96 11.71 -17.76
CA MET A 247 -22.24 12.27 -18.22
C MET A 247 -22.83 13.37 -17.32
N MET A 248 -22.03 13.94 -16.42
CA MET A 248 -22.38 15.21 -15.78
C MET A 248 -22.34 16.31 -16.85
N VAL A 249 -23.40 17.11 -16.92
CA VAL A 249 -23.49 18.27 -17.81
C VAL A 249 -23.28 19.51 -16.96
N PHE A 250 -22.15 20.21 -17.16
CA PHE A 250 -21.93 21.50 -16.51
C PHE A 250 -22.93 22.50 -17.08
N ASN A 251 -23.86 22.93 -16.24
CA ASN A 251 -25.01 23.73 -16.61
C ASN A 251 -24.71 25.22 -16.69
N GLU A 252 -23.45 25.65 -16.58
CA GLU A 252 -23.05 27.05 -16.74
C GLU A 252 -21.68 27.13 -17.43
N PHE A 253 -21.56 28.04 -18.40
CA PHE A 253 -20.30 28.33 -19.09
C PHE A 253 -20.29 29.78 -19.59
N SER A 254 -19.10 30.31 -19.85
CA SER A 254 -18.82 31.73 -20.13
C SER A 254 -18.02 31.92 -21.43
N PRO A 255 -18.66 31.84 -22.61
CA PRO A 255 -17.99 32.02 -23.91
C PRO A 255 -17.60 33.49 -24.13
N ASN A 256 -16.53 33.93 -23.49
CA ASN A 256 -15.99 35.29 -23.53
C ASN A 256 -14.57 35.33 -24.16
N GLY A 257 -13.99 34.17 -24.47
CA GLY A 257 -12.69 34.02 -25.12
C GLY A 257 -11.50 34.22 -24.18
N ASP A 258 -11.68 34.10 -22.87
CA ASP A 258 -10.59 34.17 -21.88
C ASP A 258 -9.84 32.83 -21.70
N GLY A 259 -10.32 31.76 -22.33
CA GLY A 259 -9.75 30.42 -22.26
C GLY A 259 -10.30 29.57 -21.11
N VAL A 260 -11.21 30.10 -20.28
CA VAL A 260 -11.78 29.43 -19.10
C VAL A 260 -13.28 29.27 -19.28
N ASN A 261 -13.77 28.03 -19.22
CA ASN A 261 -15.19 27.69 -19.36
C ASN A 261 -15.84 28.29 -20.63
N ASP A 262 -15.09 28.37 -21.73
CA ASP A 262 -15.57 28.95 -22.99
C ASP A 262 -16.56 28.05 -23.74
N THR A 263 -16.61 26.74 -23.43
CA THR A 263 -17.52 25.79 -24.06
C THR A 263 -18.37 25.03 -23.05
N LEU A 264 -19.51 24.51 -23.50
CA LEU A 264 -20.28 23.53 -22.74
C LEU A 264 -19.47 22.23 -22.62
N VAL A 265 -19.24 21.79 -21.39
CA VAL A 265 -18.53 20.53 -21.12
C VAL A 265 -19.51 19.50 -20.59
N ILE A 266 -19.43 18.30 -21.14
CA ILE A 266 -20.13 17.10 -20.69
C ILE A 266 -19.07 16.03 -20.45
N ASN A 267 -18.98 15.53 -19.22
CA ASN A 267 -17.97 14.54 -18.84
C ASN A 267 -18.10 13.27 -19.67
N CYS A 268 -16.97 12.74 -20.13
CA CYS A 268 -16.87 11.50 -20.90
C CYS A 268 -17.69 11.45 -22.20
N ILE A 269 -18.10 12.58 -22.77
CA ILE A 269 -18.95 12.58 -23.98
C ILE A 269 -18.28 11.86 -25.17
N GLN A 270 -16.94 11.82 -25.19
CA GLN A 270 -16.13 11.10 -26.17
C GLN A 270 -16.37 9.58 -26.17
N ASN A 271 -16.79 9.00 -25.03
CA ASN A 271 -17.14 7.58 -24.92
C ASN A 271 -18.47 7.26 -25.61
N TYR A 272 -19.23 8.29 -26.00
CA TYR A 272 -20.52 8.19 -26.68
C TYR A 272 -20.42 8.84 -28.07
N PRO A 273 -19.68 8.27 -29.03
CA PRO A 273 -19.45 8.90 -30.35
C PRO A 273 -20.74 9.07 -31.18
N ASN A 274 -21.79 8.31 -30.84
CA ASN A 274 -23.12 8.39 -31.47
C ASN A 274 -24.08 9.32 -30.71
N ASN A 275 -23.59 10.09 -29.73
CA ASN A 275 -24.44 11.00 -28.97
C ASN A 275 -25.10 12.05 -29.87
N LYS A 276 -26.16 12.68 -29.38
CA LYS A 276 -26.82 13.79 -30.03
C LYS A 276 -27.22 14.82 -28.99
N LEU A 277 -26.61 15.99 -29.09
CA LEU A 277 -26.94 17.16 -28.28
C LEU A 277 -27.91 18.07 -29.04
N GLN A 278 -28.97 18.49 -28.37
CA GLN A 278 -29.93 19.45 -28.88
C GLN A 278 -30.18 20.52 -27.81
N ILE A 279 -30.01 21.79 -28.16
CA ILE A 279 -30.22 22.93 -27.25
C ILE A 279 -31.41 23.75 -27.72
N TYR A 280 -32.26 24.11 -26.78
CA TYR A 280 -33.48 24.86 -26.97
C TYR A 280 -33.45 26.15 -26.16
N ASN A 281 -33.98 27.22 -26.74
CA ASN A 281 -34.25 28.44 -25.96
C ASN A 281 -35.46 28.26 -25.04
N ARG A 282 -35.69 29.25 -24.16
CA ARG A 282 -36.82 29.24 -23.20
C ARG A 282 -38.21 29.11 -23.84
N TRP A 283 -38.36 29.38 -25.14
CA TRP A 283 -39.61 29.24 -25.87
C TRP A 283 -39.76 27.88 -26.57
N GLY A 284 -38.79 26.97 -26.40
CA GLY A 284 -38.81 25.64 -27.00
C GLY A 284 -38.34 25.60 -28.47
N ASN A 285 -37.71 26.67 -28.97
CA ASN A 285 -37.12 26.64 -30.31
C ASN A 285 -35.72 26.04 -30.23
N LEU A 286 -35.41 25.11 -31.13
CA LEU A 286 -34.07 24.55 -31.31
C LEU A 286 -33.12 25.66 -31.77
N VAL A 287 -32.03 25.86 -31.03
CA VAL A 287 -31.00 26.87 -31.31
C VAL A 287 -29.64 26.25 -31.67
N TYR A 288 -29.33 25.07 -31.15
CA TYR A 288 -28.12 24.34 -31.50
C TYR A 288 -28.41 22.84 -31.58
N THR A 289 -27.72 22.15 -32.48
CA THR A 289 -27.70 20.69 -32.53
C THR A 289 -26.37 20.16 -33.01
N ALA A 290 -25.91 19.06 -32.41
CA ALA A 290 -24.75 18.31 -32.84
C ALA A 290 -25.04 16.81 -32.77
N ASN A 291 -24.51 16.04 -33.71
CA ASN A 291 -24.39 14.59 -33.59
C ASN A 291 -22.91 14.29 -33.33
N GLY A 292 -22.63 13.40 -32.39
CA GLY A 292 -21.28 13.11 -31.90
C GLY A 292 -20.63 14.33 -31.25
N TYR A 293 -21.34 15.05 -30.38
CA TYR A 293 -20.85 16.23 -29.68
C TYR A 293 -19.52 15.97 -28.96
N GLN A 294 -18.57 16.92 -29.04
CA GLN A 294 -17.19 16.79 -28.54
C GLN A 294 -16.78 17.94 -27.61
N ASN A 295 -17.71 18.50 -26.82
CA ASN A 295 -17.42 19.63 -25.91
C ASN A 295 -16.92 20.91 -26.62
N ASP A 296 -17.38 21.13 -27.84
CA ASP A 296 -16.92 22.19 -28.74
C ASP A 296 -17.94 23.33 -28.94
N TRP A 297 -19.00 23.36 -28.12
CA TRP A 297 -20.05 24.37 -28.27
C TRP A 297 -19.78 25.60 -27.40
N ASP A 298 -19.57 26.72 -28.07
CA ASP A 298 -19.24 28.06 -27.53
C ASP A 298 -20.46 28.98 -27.37
N GLY A 299 -21.67 28.42 -27.35
CA GLY A 299 -22.90 29.22 -27.25
C GLY A 299 -23.31 29.89 -28.56
N THR A 300 -22.78 29.45 -29.71
CA THR A 300 -23.27 29.88 -31.03
C THR A 300 -24.46 29.06 -31.53
N SER A 301 -25.33 29.66 -32.34
CA SER A 301 -26.47 29.00 -32.96
C SER A 301 -26.10 28.38 -34.30
N ASN A 302 -26.50 27.13 -34.54
CA ASN A 302 -26.39 26.49 -35.86
C ASN A 302 -27.76 26.02 -36.42
N ALA A 303 -28.86 26.33 -35.73
CA ALA A 303 -30.20 25.94 -36.12
C ALA A 303 -30.84 26.95 -37.10
N ARG A 304 -31.52 26.42 -38.13
CA ARG A 304 -32.13 27.15 -39.29
C ARG A 304 -33.02 28.36 -38.98
N ALA A 305 -33.43 28.58 -37.73
CA ALA A 305 -34.38 29.63 -37.35
C ALA A 305 -33.75 31.02 -37.13
N VAL A 306 -32.42 31.15 -37.15
CA VAL A 306 -31.72 32.42 -36.86
C VAL A 306 -31.14 33.04 -38.14
N MET A 307 -32.00 33.31 -39.12
CA MET A 307 -31.60 33.79 -40.45
C MET A 307 -31.08 35.25 -40.52
N ASN A 308 -30.83 35.96 -39.41
CA ASN A 308 -30.36 37.37 -39.42
C ASN A 308 -29.91 37.92 -38.03
N GLN A 309 -29.35 37.11 -37.14
CA GLN A 309 -28.87 37.57 -35.82
C GLN A 309 -27.46 37.04 -35.53
N PRO A 310 -26.71 37.68 -34.62
CA PRO A 310 -25.33 37.29 -34.33
C PRO A 310 -25.27 35.78 -34.07
N ASP A 311 -24.21 35.14 -34.57
CA ASP A 311 -23.99 33.71 -34.39
C ASP A 311 -24.02 33.34 -32.90
N ASP A 312 -23.68 34.30 -32.03
CA ASP A 312 -23.77 34.29 -30.58
C ASP A 312 -25.19 34.31 -30.02
N LEU A 313 -25.55 33.28 -29.25
CA LEU A 313 -26.79 33.27 -28.48
C LEU A 313 -26.76 34.31 -27.34
N PRO A 314 -27.89 34.94 -26.99
CA PRO A 314 -27.96 35.86 -25.85
C PRO A 314 -27.70 35.18 -24.50
N ILE A 315 -27.19 35.95 -23.53
CA ILE A 315 -27.09 35.54 -22.12
C ILE A 315 -28.46 35.08 -21.62
N GLY A 316 -28.48 33.96 -20.91
CA GLY A 316 -29.68 33.44 -20.29
C GLY A 316 -29.74 31.92 -20.22
N THR A 317 -30.89 31.42 -19.77
CA THR A 317 -31.14 29.99 -19.59
C THR A 317 -31.67 29.33 -20.87
N TYR A 318 -31.02 28.25 -21.25
CA TYR A 318 -31.34 27.31 -22.31
C TYR A 318 -31.65 25.94 -21.72
N TYR A 319 -32.17 25.04 -22.53
CA TYR A 319 -32.51 23.68 -22.15
C TYR A 319 -31.89 22.69 -23.11
N TYR A 320 -31.35 21.59 -22.61
CA TYR A 320 -30.78 20.56 -23.46
C TYR A 320 -31.62 19.29 -23.47
N ILE A 321 -31.53 18.57 -24.58
CA ILE A 321 -31.83 17.15 -24.70
C ILE A 321 -30.54 16.49 -25.21
N LEU A 322 -30.01 15.57 -24.42
CA LEU A 322 -28.81 14.81 -24.72
C LEU A 322 -29.18 13.33 -24.83
N ASP A 323 -29.12 12.82 -26.05
CA ASP A 323 -29.20 11.38 -26.33
C ASP A 323 -27.77 10.83 -26.41
N PHE A 324 -27.48 9.73 -25.74
CA PHE A 324 -26.15 9.13 -25.75
C PHE A 324 -25.92 8.19 -26.95
N GLY A 325 -26.98 7.84 -27.68
CA GLY A 325 -26.89 6.93 -28.83
C GLY A 325 -26.64 5.47 -28.46
N ASP A 326 -26.72 5.11 -27.17
CA ASP A 326 -26.62 3.75 -26.62
C ASP A 326 -28.00 3.10 -26.39
N GLY A 327 -29.09 3.82 -26.67
CA GLY A 327 -30.47 3.39 -26.43
C GLY A 327 -31.01 3.70 -25.04
N SER A 328 -30.21 4.33 -24.17
CA SER A 328 -30.67 4.85 -22.88
C SER A 328 -31.68 6.00 -23.06
N LYS A 329 -32.39 6.35 -21.98
CA LYS A 329 -33.31 7.50 -22.01
C LYS A 329 -32.51 8.80 -22.14
N PRO A 330 -32.87 9.70 -23.07
CA PRO A 330 -32.19 10.99 -23.19
C PRO A 330 -32.22 11.78 -21.88
N ARG A 331 -31.10 12.39 -21.53
CA ARG A 331 -30.99 13.32 -20.41
C ARG A 331 -31.47 14.70 -20.82
N THR A 332 -32.09 15.39 -19.88
CA THR A 332 -32.59 16.75 -20.09
C THR A 332 -32.27 17.61 -18.89
N GLY A 333 -31.93 18.87 -19.14
CA GLY A 333 -31.66 19.84 -18.09
C GLY A 333 -31.63 21.24 -18.65
N TRP A 334 -31.07 22.16 -17.87
CA TRP A 334 -30.88 23.55 -18.26
C TRP A 334 -29.39 23.87 -18.36
N ILE A 335 -29.07 24.87 -19.16
CA ILE A 335 -27.73 25.46 -19.30
C ILE A 335 -27.88 26.97 -19.21
N TYR A 336 -26.95 27.65 -18.56
CA TYR A 336 -26.88 29.09 -18.47
C TYR A 336 -25.64 29.58 -19.23
N ILE A 337 -25.87 30.49 -20.17
CA ILE A 337 -24.79 31.17 -20.88
C ILE A 337 -24.56 32.51 -20.19
N ASN A 338 -23.33 32.74 -19.74
CA ASN A 338 -22.85 34.02 -19.22
C ASN A 338 -21.76 34.59 -20.15
N ARG A 339 -21.46 35.90 -20.14
CA ARG A 339 -20.33 36.45 -20.92
C ARG A 339 -19.67 37.60 -20.18
#